data_AF-A0A1F3A908-F1
#
_entry.id   AF-A0A1F3A908-F1
#
_cell.length_a   1.000
_cell.length_b   1.000
_cell.length_c   1.000
_cell.angle_alpha   90.00
_cell.angle_beta   90.00
_cell.angle_gamma   90.00
#
_symmetry.space_group_name_H-M   'P 1'
#
loop_
_entity.id
_entity.type
_entity.pdbx_description
1 polymer ?
#
loop_
_entity_poly.entity_id
_entity_poly.type
_entity_poly.pdbx_seq_one_letter_code
_entity_poly.pdbx_strand_id
1 'polypeptide(L)'
;MSDGADLIALVRSADQQVSVLFAQMISITFAMIAGIYYFLNRAGLALKFFAFISYGVGMLAFFGMALRESNIKLIAMNAIDALPASERGPMVEGFRQLSKSWLFQDTSILINAAHYVLWISVIYLLFFWRKPAHAE
;
A
#
# COMPACT_ATOMS: atom_id res chain seq x y z
N MET A 1 -29.13 11.90 -14.09
CA MET A 1 -27.94 11.48 -14.83
C MET A 1 -26.71 12.12 -14.18
N SER A 2 -26.24 11.61 -13.04
CA SER A 2 -24.96 12.02 -12.40
C SER A 2 -24.07 10.82 -12.02
N ASP A 3 -24.61 9.60 -12.06
CA ASP A 3 -24.02 8.40 -11.46
C ASP A 3 -22.60 8.09 -11.97
N GLY A 4 -22.33 8.27 -13.27
CA GLY A 4 -21.02 7.99 -13.84
C GLY A 4 -19.90 8.92 -13.37
N ALA A 5 -20.19 10.20 -13.15
CA ALA A 5 -19.21 11.17 -12.65
C ALA A 5 -18.93 10.96 -11.16
N ASP A 6 -19.97 10.65 -10.39
CA ASP A 6 -19.88 10.35 -8.97
C ASP A 6 -19.04 9.09 -8.71
N LEU A 7 -19.22 8.05 -9.54
CA LEU A 7 -18.39 6.83 -9.48
C LEU A 7 -16.91 7.11 -9.79
N ILE A 8 -16.62 8.01 -10.73
CA ILE A 8 -15.24 8.37 -11.05
C ILE A 8 -14.60 9.18 -9.93
N ALA A 9 -15.35 10.10 -9.32
CA ALA A 9 -14.90 10.82 -8.13
C ALA A 9 -14.57 9.83 -6.99
N LEU A 10 -15.40 8.80 -6.80
CA LEU A 10 -15.16 7.74 -5.82
C LEU A 10 -13.88 6.95 -6.13
N VAL A 11 -13.66 6.53 -7.38
CA VAL A 11 -12.42 5.83 -7.77
C VAL A 11 -11.19 6.68 -7.52
N ARG A 12 -11.22 7.96 -7.91
CA ARG A 12 -10.09 8.89 -7.69
C ARG A 12 -9.80 9.11 -6.21
N SER A 13 -10.86 9.23 -5.40
CA SER A 13 -10.72 9.37 -3.94
C SER A 13 -10.08 8.12 -3.33
N ALA A 14 -10.50 6.93 -3.75
CA ALA A 14 -9.91 5.68 -3.28
C ALA A 14 -8.44 5.56 -3.67
N ASP A 15 -8.08 5.95 -4.91
CA ASP A 15 -6.68 5.96 -5.36
C ASP A 15 -5.80 6.92 -4.56
N GLN A 16 -6.31 8.12 -4.25
CA GLN A 16 -5.62 9.07 -3.38
C GLN A 16 -5.40 8.48 -1.99
N GLN A 17 -6.42 7.84 -1.42
CA GLN A 17 -6.32 7.24 -0.10
C GLN A 17 -5.33 6.07 -0.06
N VAL A 18 -5.34 5.20 -1.07
CA VAL A 18 -4.35 4.11 -1.22
C VAL A 18 -2.93 4.66 -1.30
N SER A 19 -2.72 5.73 -2.09
CA SER A 19 -1.41 6.38 -2.20
C SER A 19 -0.91 6.94 -0.85
N VAL A 20 -1.79 7.61 -0.10
CA VAL A 20 -1.47 8.13 1.24
C VAL A 20 -1.11 6.98 2.19
N LEU A 21 -1.91 5.92 2.23
CA LEU A 21 -1.66 4.76 3.10
C LEU A 21 -0.35 4.05 2.73
N PHE A 22 -0.03 3.96 1.44
CA PHE A 22 1.23 3.41 0.97
C PHE A 22 2.44 4.26 1.40
N ALA A 23 2.33 5.59 1.32
CA ALA A 23 3.36 6.48 1.83
C ALA A 23 3.57 6.33 3.35
N GLN A 24 2.49 6.10 4.12
CA GLN A 24 2.59 5.81 5.56
C GLN A 24 3.32 4.48 5.82
N MET A 25 3.01 3.42 5.06
CA MET A 25 3.71 2.13 5.15
C MET A 25 5.22 2.26 4.90
N ILE A 26 5.61 3.05 3.88
CA ILE A 26 7.02 3.36 3.62
C ILE A 26 7.65 4.11 4.80
N SER A 27 6.96 5.14 5.30
CA SER A 27 7.46 6.01 6.37
C SER A 27 7.73 5.24 7.66
N ILE A 28 6.78 4.40 8.11
CA ILE A 28 6.98 3.57 9.31
C ILE A 28 8.09 2.53 9.11
N THR A 29 8.28 2.06 7.87
CA THR A 29 9.36 1.12 7.54
C THR A 29 10.73 1.79 7.65
N PHE A 30 10.89 3.01 7.13
CA PHE A 30 12.13 3.77 7.32
C PHE A 30 12.40 4.10 8.79
N ALA A 31 11.37 4.49 9.54
CA ALA A 31 11.49 4.73 10.98
C ALA A 31 11.96 3.46 11.72
N MET A 32 11.43 2.30 11.35
CA MET A 32 11.86 1.02 11.90
C MET A 32 13.30 0.68 11.51
N ILE A 33 13.69 0.86 10.25
CA ILE A 33 15.08 0.63 9.79
C ILE A 33 16.07 1.50 10.57
N ALA A 34 15.76 2.79 10.76
CA ALA A 34 16.58 3.69 11.58
C ALA A 34 16.62 3.21 13.05
N GLY A 35 15.47 2.84 13.61
CA GLY A 35 15.37 2.29 14.97
C GLY A 35 16.20 1.02 15.16
N ILE A 36 16.23 0.15 14.15
CA ILE A 36 17.08 -1.04 14.12
C ILE A 36 18.55 -0.65 14.14
N TYR A 37 18.96 0.23 13.23
CA TYR A 37 20.36 0.61 13.05
C TYR A 37 20.97 1.28 14.29
N TYR A 38 20.21 2.15 14.96
CA TYR A 38 20.71 2.94 16.10
C TYR A 38 20.48 2.26 17.45
N PHE A 39 19.38 1.54 17.65
CA PHE A 39 18.99 1.03 18.98
C PHE A 39 18.89 -0.48 19.03
N LEU A 40 18.11 -1.09 18.13
CA LEU A 40 17.72 -2.50 18.31
C LEU A 40 18.82 -3.48 17.94
N ASN A 41 19.83 -3.08 17.15
CA ASN A 41 20.90 -4.00 16.76
C ASN A 41 21.69 -4.55 17.98
N ARG A 42 21.86 -3.72 19.03
CA ARG A 42 22.51 -4.10 20.30
C ARG A 42 21.52 -4.51 21.39
N ALA A 43 20.22 -4.45 21.11
CA ALA A 43 19.18 -4.75 22.10
C ALA A 43 18.98 -6.26 22.29
N GLY A 44 18.47 -6.61 23.47
CA GLY A 44 18.04 -7.98 23.79
C GLY A 44 16.88 -8.45 22.91
N LEU A 45 16.76 -9.77 22.76
CA LEU A 45 15.79 -10.41 21.86
C LEU A 45 14.33 -10.02 22.16
N ALA A 46 13.98 -9.84 23.43
CA ALA A 46 12.64 -9.44 23.85
C ALA A 46 12.22 -8.06 23.28
N LEU A 47 13.14 -7.07 23.31
CA LEU A 47 12.86 -5.73 22.77
C LEU A 47 12.73 -5.76 21.25
N LYS A 48 13.51 -6.60 20.56
CA LYS A 48 13.37 -6.82 19.12
C LYS A 48 11.98 -7.36 18.76
N PHE A 49 11.51 -8.40 19.45
CA PHE A 49 10.16 -8.94 19.22
C PHE A 49 9.08 -7.92 19.51
N PHE A 50 9.18 -7.19 20.61
CA PHE A 50 8.21 -6.13 20.95
C PHE A 50 8.13 -5.06 19.86
N ALA A 51 9.30 -4.58 19.39
CA ALA A 51 9.37 -3.60 18.31
C ALA A 51 8.81 -4.15 16.99
N PHE A 52 9.13 -5.41 16.66
CA PHE A 52 8.61 -6.08 15.46
C PHE A 52 7.09 -6.23 15.49
N ILE A 53 6.52 -6.66 16.62
CA ILE A 53 5.07 -6.81 16.78
C ILE A 53 4.40 -5.45 16.64
N SER A 54 4.93 -4.41 17.31
CA SER A 54 4.38 -3.05 17.23
C SER A 54 4.40 -2.50 15.80
N TYR A 55 5.50 -2.71 15.08
CA TYR A 55 5.58 -2.39 13.65
C TYR A 55 4.59 -3.21 12.81
N GLY A 56 4.52 -4.52 13.04
CA GLY A 56 3.63 -5.43 12.31
C GLY A 56 2.16 -5.03 12.47
N VAL A 57 1.74 -4.63 13.67
CA VAL A 57 0.38 -4.11 13.93
C VAL A 57 0.11 -2.86 13.09
N GLY A 58 1.02 -1.89 13.10
CA GLY A 58 0.88 -0.67 12.28
C GLY A 58 0.86 -0.96 10.79
N MET A 59 1.77 -1.81 10.31
CA MET A 59 1.87 -2.22 8.92
C MET A 59 0.60 -2.93 8.44
N LEU A 60 0.07 -3.87 9.24
CA LEU A 60 -1.18 -4.57 8.96
C LEU A 60 -2.40 -3.64 8.99
N ALA A 61 -2.43 -2.66 9.89
CA ALA A 61 -3.52 -1.70 9.95
C ALA A 61 -3.56 -0.83 8.68
N PHE A 62 -2.41 -0.26 8.26
CA PHE A 62 -2.33 0.52 7.02
C PHE A 62 -2.64 -0.34 5.79
N PHE A 63 -2.13 -1.57 5.75
CA PHE A 63 -2.41 -2.49 4.65
C PHE A 63 -3.90 -2.87 4.58
N GLY A 64 -4.53 -3.17 5.72
CA GLY A 64 -5.97 -3.47 5.78
C GLY A 64 -6.84 -2.30 5.34
N MET A 65 -6.48 -1.07 5.71
CA MET A 65 -7.14 0.13 5.19
C MET A 65 -6.94 0.28 3.68
N ALA A 66 -5.73 0.02 3.17
CA ALA A 66 -5.45 0.12 1.73
C ALA A 66 -6.22 -0.95 0.93
N LEU A 67 -6.37 -2.16 1.48
CA LEU A 67 -7.20 -3.21 0.90
C LEU A 67 -8.67 -2.81 0.85
N ARG A 68 -9.20 -2.21 1.92
CA ARG A 68 -10.57 -1.70 1.95
C ARG A 68 -10.81 -0.67 0.84
N GLU A 69 -9.94 0.32 0.71
CA GLU A 69 -10.06 1.36 -0.33
C GLU A 69 -9.93 0.77 -1.74
N SER A 70 -9.04 -0.21 -1.92
CA SER A 70 -8.90 -0.94 -3.19
C SER A 70 -10.17 -1.70 -3.56
N ASN A 71 -10.89 -2.26 -2.58
CA ASN A 71 -12.18 -2.92 -2.81
C ASN A 71 -13.29 -1.92 -3.15
N ILE A 72 -13.34 -0.76 -2.49
CA ILE A 72 -14.28 0.32 -2.84
C ILE A 72 -14.08 0.76 -4.29
N LYS A 73 -12.81 0.96 -4.69
CA LYS A 73 -12.42 1.23 -6.07
C LYS A 73 -12.90 0.16 -7.04
N LEU A 74 -12.69 -1.12 -6.72
CA LEU A 74 -13.13 -2.23 -7.56
C LEU A 74 -14.65 -2.26 -7.76
N ILE A 75 -15.42 -2.03 -6.68
CA ILE A 75 -16.89 -1.95 -6.75
C ILE A 75 -17.31 -0.78 -7.66
N ALA A 76 -16.71 0.40 -7.49
CA ALA A 76 -17.02 1.56 -8.31
C ALA A 76 -16.67 1.33 -9.79
N MET A 77 -15.54 0.68 -10.08
CA MET A 77 -15.15 0.32 -11.45
C MET A 77 -16.11 -0.70 -12.07
N ASN A 78 -16.54 -1.70 -11.32
CA ASN A 78 -17.55 -2.66 -11.79
C ASN A 78 -18.89 -1.99 -12.10
N ALA A 79 -19.29 -1.00 -11.29
CA ALA A 79 -20.49 -0.20 -11.56
C ALA A 79 -20.34 0.63 -12.85
N ILE A 80 -19.17 1.23 -13.11
CA ILE A 80 -18.87 1.91 -14.37
C ILE A 80 -18.96 0.94 -15.57
N ASP A 81 -18.43 -0.27 -15.42
CA ASP A 81 -18.48 -1.29 -16.47
C ASP A 81 -19.92 -1.78 -16.77
N ALA A 82 -20.81 -1.74 -15.77
CA ALA A 82 -22.21 -2.15 -15.89
C ALA A 82 -23.12 -1.07 -16.51
N LEU A 83 -22.70 0.20 -16.55
CA LEU A 83 -23.50 1.28 -17.14
C LEU A 83 -23.78 1.01 -18.63
N PRO A 84 -25.00 1.28 -19.16
CA PRO A 84 -25.28 1.18 -20.59
C PRO A 84 -24.37 2.11 -21.40
N ALA A 85 -23.91 1.66 -22.59
CA ALA A 85 -23.02 2.47 -23.43
C ALA A 85 -23.63 3.84 -23.82
N SER A 86 -24.96 3.92 -23.94
CA SER A 86 -25.71 5.15 -24.21
C SER A 86 -25.66 6.18 -23.07
N GLU A 87 -25.33 5.75 -21.85
CA GLU A 87 -25.27 6.58 -20.65
C GLU A 87 -23.83 6.93 -20.24
N ARG A 88 -22.83 6.35 -20.92
CA ARG A 88 -21.42 6.66 -20.69
C ARG A 88 -21.03 7.91 -21.46
N GLY A 89 -20.88 9.01 -20.74
CA GLY A 89 -20.23 10.19 -21.28
C GLY A 89 -18.78 9.90 -21.72
N PRO A 90 -18.18 10.72 -22.60
CA PRO A 90 -16.82 10.49 -23.12
C PRO A 90 -15.75 10.30 -22.03
N MET A 91 -15.91 11.02 -20.91
CA MET A 91 -15.01 10.94 -19.76
C MET A 91 -15.09 9.58 -19.06
N VAL A 92 -16.30 9.04 -18.90
CA VAL A 92 -16.55 7.73 -18.27
C VAL A 92 -15.98 6.61 -19.11
N GLU A 93 -16.19 6.66 -20.43
CA GLU A 93 -15.64 5.66 -21.34
C GLU A 93 -14.10 5.75 -21.43
N GLY A 94 -13.53 6.95 -21.47
CA GLY A 94 -12.07 7.13 -21.44
C GLY A 94 -11.44 6.58 -20.17
N PHE A 95 -12.04 6.86 -19.01
CA PHE A 95 -11.57 6.32 -17.72
C PHE A 95 -11.66 4.79 -17.67
N ARG A 96 -12.77 4.22 -18.15
CA ARG A 96 -12.97 2.77 -18.26
C ARG A 96 -11.94 2.08 -19.16
N GLN A 97 -11.56 2.71 -20.27
CA GLN A 97 -10.52 2.16 -21.15
C GLN A 97 -9.14 2.22 -20.47
N LEU A 98 -8.84 3.34 -19.80
CA LEU A 98 -7.61 3.49 -19.03
C LEU A 98 -7.50 2.45 -17.91
N SER A 99 -8.60 2.14 -17.22
CA SER A 99 -8.59 1.15 -16.13
C SER A 99 -8.32 -0.29 -16.58
N LYS A 100 -8.48 -0.55 -17.89
CA LYS A 100 -8.13 -1.82 -18.55
C LYS A 100 -6.71 -1.84 -19.11
N SER A 101 -6.00 -0.72 -19.04
CA SER A 101 -4.61 -0.65 -19.47
C SER A 101 -3.70 -1.47 -18.55
N TRP A 102 -2.60 -1.95 -19.12
CA TRP A 102 -1.54 -2.65 -18.41
C TRP A 102 -0.98 -1.84 -17.23
N LEU A 103 -0.85 -0.51 -17.39
CA LEU A 103 -0.31 0.39 -16.37
C LEU A 103 -1.15 0.35 -15.08
N PHE A 104 -2.47 0.25 -15.22
CA PHE A 104 -3.38 0.19 -14.08
C PHE A 104 -3.25 -1.12 -13.32
N GLN A 105 -3.09 -2.24 -14.03
CA GLN A 105 -2.89 -3.56 -13.45
C GLN A 105 -1.52 -3.67 -12.76
N ASP A 106 -0.46 -3.20 -13.41
CA ASP A 106 0.91 -3.22 -12.89
C ASP A 106 1.04 -2.40 -11.61
N THR A 107 0.34 -1.26 -11.52
CA THR A 107 0.36 -0.43 -10.31
C THR A 107 -0.17 -1.20 -9.09
N SER A 108 -1.26 -1.94 -9.25
CA SER A 108 -1.82 -2.77 -8.17
C SER A 108 -0.88 -3.90 -7.77
N ILE A 109 -0.24 -4.56 -8.74
CA ILE A 109 0.74 -5.62 -8.48
C ILE A 109 1.95 -5.05 -7.73
N LEU A 110 2.47 -3.91 -8.18
CA LEU A 110 3.65 -3.28 -7.61
C LEU A 110 3.42 -2.83 -6.18
N ILE A 111 2.27 -2.20 -5.88
CA ILE A 111 1.93 -1.79 -4.51
C ILE A 111 1.84 -3.01 -3.59
N ASN A 112 1.21 -4.10 -4.05
CA ASN A 112 1.09 -5.32 -3.25
C ASN A 112 2.46 -5.99 -3.02
N ALA A 113 3.27 -6.11 -4.08
CA ALA A 113 4.62 -6.67 -3.98
C ALA A 113 5.52 -5.82 -3.07
N ALA A 114 5.46 -4.49 -3.20
CA ALA A 114 6.24 -3.57 -2.39
C ALA A 114 5.93 -3.71 -0.90
N HIS A 115 4.66 -3.91 -0.52
CA HIS A 115 4.30 -4.17 0.88
C HIS A 115 5.07 -5.37 1.45
N TYR A 116 5.08 -6.50 0.75
CA TYR A 116 5.80 -7.69 1.21
C TYR A 116 7.32 -7.47 1.24
N VAL A 117 7.87 -6.77 0.26
CA VAL A 117 9.30 -6.43 0.22
C VAL A 117 9.69 -5.58 1.44
N LEU A 118 8.90 -4.56 1.79
CA LEU A 118 9.14 -3.72 2.96
C LEU A 118 9.13 -4.54 4.25
N TRP A 119 8.13 -5.41 4.41
CA TRP A 119 8.01 -6.24 5.60
C TRP A 119 9.17 -7.24 5.72
N ILE A 120 9.48 -7.97 4.66
CA ILE A 120 10.60 -8.93 4.63
C ILE A 120 11.93 -8.23 4.92
N SER A 121 12.11 -7.01 4.40
CA SER A 121 13.32 -6.22 4.66
C SER A 121 13.50 -5.92 6.15
N VAL A 122 12.42 -5.57 6.86
CA VAL A 122 12.48 -5.34 8.32
C VAL A 122 12.80 -6.63 9.07
N ILE A 123 12.20 -7.76 8.69
CA ILE A 123 12.50 -9.07 9.30
C ILE A 123 13.98 -9.40 9.13
N TYR A 124 14.50 -9.25 7.92
CA TYR A 124 15.89 -9.49 7.60
C TYR A 124 16.83 -8.60 8.44
N LEU A 125 16.55 -7.29 8.47
CA LEU A 125 17.39 -6.32 9.20
C LEU A 125 17.35 -6.51 10.72
N LEU A 126 16.22 -6.93 11.28
CA LEU A 126 16.08 -7.05 12.73
C LEU A 126 16.72 -8.33 13.28
N PHE A 127 16.61 -9.43 12.55
CA PHE A 127 16.99 -10.77 13.03
C PHE A 127 18.24 -11.37 12.38
N PHE A 128 18.54 -11.02 11.13
CA PHE A 128 19.62 -11.65 10.37
C PHE A 128 20.80 -10.71 10.09
N TRP A 129 20.54 -9.40 9.96
CA TRP A 129 21.59 -8.43 9.77
C TRP A 129 22.46 -8.27 11.02
N ARG A 130 23.73 -8.67 10.90
CA ARG A 130 24.76 -8.36 11.90
C ARG A 130 25.48 -7.11 11.42
N LYS A 131 25.64 -6.11 12.31
CA LYS A 131 26.56 -5.00 12.01
C LYS A 131 27.94 -5.61 11.74
N PRO A 132 28.65 -5.23 10.67
CA PRO A 132 30.07 -5.53 10.56
C PRO A 132 30.69 -5.07 11.88
N ALA A 133 31.41 -5.96 12.56
CA ALA A 133 32.28 -5.54 13.64
C ALA A 133 33.20 -4.50 13.00
N HIS A 134 33.03 -3.22 13.36
CA HIS A 134 34.08 -2.26 13.07
C HIS A 134 35.32 -2.86 13.73
N ALA A 135 36.31 -3.18 12.88
CA ALA A 135 37.67 -3.38 13.30
C ALA A 135 37.99 -2.29 14.32
N GLU A 136 38.39 -2.74 15.51
CA GLU A 136 38.77 -1.92 16.65
C GLU A 136 39.77 -0.83 16.25
#